data_AF-A0A8J6QFS2-F1
#
_entry.id   AF-A0A8J6QFS2-F1
#
_cell.length_a   1.000
_cell.length_b   1.000
_cell.length_c   1.000
_cell.angle_alpha   90.00
_cell.angle_beta   90.00
_cell.angle_gamma   90.00
#
_symmetry.space_group_name_H-M   'P 1'
#
loop_
_entity.id
_entity.type
_entity.pdbx_description
1 polymer ?
#
loop_
_entity_poly.entity_id
_entity_poly.type
_entity_poly.pdbx_seq_one_letter_code
_entity_poly.pdbx_strand_id
1 'polypeptide(L)'
;MAMKLFITSSLSSHRHGRFLTGQLGAEVADDLPQEGLLLMHGKSFQQSEQSKQNEYLKWAENPGCALLLLPPFDMGDVIQELDWQIALNDGVADSDDGLVPNTLAGETSLIIEGQNGDFDRAYGHQWRDFTINTRIFKKHSGTGVVAVTCLPLWSISLLELAGETKDWLTGIYAYAGQAGESASSSESQELMPEDFTVLVCFYAWGISSLEQLQARLSAKSSLISLGEEQAKVSMKKLLECHCLDAAGISEQGKVELMNSPYWPYAESLKQEEAR
;
A
#
# COMPACT_ATOMS: atom_id res chain seq x y z
N MET A 1 18.69 6.43 3.27
CA MET A 1 19.47 5.35 3.91
C MET A 1 19.65 4.23 2.89
N ALA A 2 20.79 3.53 2.85
CA ALA A 2 20.98 2.43 1.91
C ALA A 2 20.13 1.21 2.33
N MET A 3 19.45 0.55 1.39
CA MET A 3 18.65 -0.65 1.63
C MET A 3 19.55 -1.79 2.13
N LYS A 4 19.22 -2.37 3.29
CA LYS A 4 19.79 -3.64 3.75
C LYS A 4 18.94 -4.79 3.22
N LEU A 5 19.59 -5.79 2.64
CA LEU A 5 18.93 -6.94 2.03
C LEU A 5 19.16 -8.19 2.87
N PHE A 6 18.09 -8.83 3.29
CA PHE A 6 18.09 -10.04 4.08
C PHE A 6 17.40 -11.18 3.33
N ILE A 7 17.81 -12.42 3.60
CA ILE A 7 17.11 -13.62 3.16
C ILE A 7 16.88 -14.55 4.34
N THR A 8 15.77 -15.28 4.34
CA THR A 8 15.54 -16.30 5.37
C THR A 8 16.50 -17.48 5.26
N SER A 9 16.74 -18.16 6.37
CA SER A 9 17.53 -19.40 6.42
C SER A 9 17.02 -20.49 5.47
N SER A 10 15.70 -20.60 5.29
CA SER A 10 15.09 -21.51 4.31
C SER A 10 15.50 -21.16 2.87
N LEU A 11 15.48 -19.87 2.50
CA LEU A 11 15.87 -19.40 1.17
C LEU A 11 17.39 -19.54 0.94
N SER A 12 18.20 -19.22 1.95
CA SER A 12 19.66 -19.31 1.88
C SER A 12 20.18 -20.74 1.68
N SER A 13 19.45 -21.73 2.20
CA SER A 13 19.76 -23.15 2.00
C SER A 13 19.52 -23.64 0.56
N HIS A 14 18.77 -22.88 -0.24
CA HIS A 14 18.47 -23.22 -1.63
C HIS A 14 19.49 -22.61 -2.61
N ARG A 15 19.59 -23.18 -3.82
CA ARG A 15 20.46 -22.63 -4.88
C ARG A 15 20.12 -21.17 -5.24
N HIS A 16 18.86 -20.78 -5.07
CA HIS A 16 18.39 -19.40 -5.31
C HIS A 16 19.01 -18.41 -4.31
N GLY A 17 19.11 -18.79 -3.02
CA GLY A 17 19.72 -17.95 -1.98
C GLY A 17 21.21 -17.73 -2.17
N ARG A 18 21.93 -18.66 -2.81
CA ARG A 18 23.35 -18.49 -3.16
C ARG A 18 23.59 -17.34 -4.15
N PHE A 19 22.68 -17.12 -5.10
CA PHE A 19 22.75 -15.96 -5.97
C PHE A 19 22.52 -14.66 -5.18
N LEU A 20 21.46 -14.61 -4.38
CA LEU A 20 21.07 -13.43 -3.61
C LEU A 20 22.18 -13.00 -2.63
N THR A 21 22.82 -13.97 -1.97
CA THR A 21 23.97 -13.72 -1.10
C THR A 21 25.22 -13.31 -1.90
N GLY A 22 25.60 -14.10 -2.92
CA GLY A 22 26.86 -13.91 -3.63
C GLY A 22 26.91 -12.68 -4.56
N GLN A 23 25.80 -12.34 -5.24
CA GLN A 23 25.76 -11.27 -6.23
C GLN A 23 25.07 -10.01 -5.69
N LEU A 24 24.02 -10.17 -4.89
CA LEU A 24 23.31 -9.02 -4.33
C LEU A 24 23.84 -8.59 -2.96
N GLY A 25 24.69 -9.40 -2.32
CA GLY A 25 25.22 -9.12 -0.99
C GLY A 25 24.17 -9.26 0.11
N ALA A 26 23.16 -10.11 -0.10
CA ALA A 26 22.14 -10.34 0.91
C ALA A 26 22.70 -11.07 2.13
N GLU A 27 22.27 -10.66 3.33
CA GLU A 27 22.63 -11.29 4.59
C GLU A 27 21.61 -12.37 4.98
N VAL A 28 22.08 -13.48 5.55
CA VAL A 28 21.17 -14.52 6.06
C VAL A 28 20.64 -14.07 7.41
N ALA A 29 19.32 -14.02 7.54
CA ALA A 29 18.63 -13.68 8.77
C ALA A 29 18.11 -14.96 9.44
N ASP A 30 18.66 -15.26 10.62
CA ASP A 30 18.17 -16.35 11.48
C ASP A 30 16.90 -15.94 12.25
N ASP A 31 16.84 -14.66 12.64
CA ASP A 31 15.70 -13.99 13.25
C ASP A 31 15.24 -12.80 12.38
N LEU A 32 14.05 -12.28 12.62
CA LEU A 32 13.54 -11.10 11.91
C LEU A 32 14.46 -9.89 12.16
N PRO A 33 14.97 -9.23 11.10
CA PRO A 33 15.87 -8.09 11.24
C PRO A 33 15.12 -6.87 11.81
N GLN A 34 15.83 -5.89 12.36
CA GLN A 34 15.19 -4.68 12.90
C GLN A 34 14.52 -3.82 11.80
N GLU A 35 15.15 -3.73 10.63
CA GLU A 35 14.73 -2.96 9.46
C GLU A 35 15.40 -3.55 8.21
N GLY A 36 14.84 -3.28 7.04
CA GLY A 36 15.39 -3.69 5.74
C GLY A 36 14.39 -4.47 4.89
N LEU A 37 14.88 -4.95 3.74
CA LEU A 37 14.13 -5.79 2.81
C LEU A 37 14.45 -7.27 3.09
N LEU A 38 13.46 -8.03 3.54
CA LEU A 38 13.55 -9.48 3.78
C LEU A 38 12.94 -10.24 2.60
N LEU A 39 13.72 -11.14 2.01
CA LEU A 39 13.27 -12.04 0.94
C LEU A 39 12.95 -13.43 1.50
N MET A 40 11.82 -13.99 1.08
CA MET A 40 11.38 -15.34 1.44
C MET A 40 10.73 -16.02 0.22
N HIS A 41 10.84 -17.34 0.10
CA HIS A 41 9.99 -18.08 -0.86
C HIS A 41 8.52 -18.03 -0.42
N GLY A 42 7.62 -17.64 -1.31
CA GLY A 42 6.18 -17.60 -1.08
C GLY A 42 5.60 -18.93 -0.65
N LYS A 43 6.07 -20.04 -1.24
CA LYS A 43 5.71 -21.39 -0.81
C LYS A 43 6.06 -21.67 0.65
N SER A 44 7.23 -21.21 1.11
CA SER A 44 7.60 -21.36 2.52
C SER A 44 6.71 -20.52 3.44
N PHE A 45 6.29 -19.34 2.98
CA PHE A 45 5.31 -18.51 3.70
C PHE A 45 3.95 -19.20 3.78
N GLN A 46 3.37 -19.61 2.64
CA GLN A 46 2.05 -20.26 2.54
C GLN A 46 1.96 -21.55 3.38
N GLN A 47 3.05 -22.31 3.47
CA GLN A 47 3.10 -23.57 4.23
C GLN A 47 3.44 -23.39 5.71
N SER A 48 3.81 -22.18 6.13
CA SER A 48 4.07 -21.89 7.54
C SER A 48 2.77 -21.86 8.34
N GLU A 49 2.86 -22.13 9.64
CA GLU A 49 1.74 -21.94 10.57
C GLU A 49 1.25 -20.49 10.53
N GLN A 50 -0.06 -20.28 10.70
CA GLN A 50 -0.69 -18.95 10.69
C GLN A 50 -0.02 -17.97 11.67
N SER A 51 0.41 -18.48 12.84
CA SER A 51 1.14 -17.70 13.84
C SER A 51 2.43 -17.07 13.28
N LYS A 52 3.19 -17.84 12.50
CA LYS A 52 4.42 -17.39 11.84
C LYS A 52 4.14 -16.48 10.66
N GLN A 53 3.13 -16.78 9.85
CA GLN A 53 2.72 -15.87 8.77
C GLN A 53 2.38 -14.49 9.34
N ASN A 54 1.58 -14.45 10.40
CA ASN A 54 1.21 -13.22 11.10
C ASN A 54 2.43 -12.51 11.71
N GLU A 55 3.45 -13.24 12.15
CA GLU A 55 4.71 -12.67 12.65
C GLU A 55 5.46 -11.92 11.54
N TYR A 56 5.63 -12.52 10.36
CA TYR A 56 6.24 -11.87 9.20
C TYR A 56 5.44 -10.66 8.72
N LEU A 57 4.11 -10.78 8.64
CA LEU A 57 3.24 -9.68 8.22
C LEU A 57 3.30 -8.52 9.21
N LYS A 58 3.22 -8.78 10.52
CA LYS A 58 3.38 -7.76 11.56
C LYS A 58 4.74 -7.10 11.52
N TRP A 59 5.79 -7.87 11.25
CA TRP A 59 7.12 -7.31 11.07
C TRP A 59 7.17 -6.35 9.88
N ALA A 60 6.60 -6.76 8.74
CA ALA A 60 6.54 -5.97 7.53
C ALA A 60 5.67 -4.71 7.64
N GLU A 61 4.79 -4.61 8.64
CA GLU A 61 4.05 -3.37 8.95
C GLU A 61 4.96 -2.29 9.59
N ASN A 62 6.11 -2.65 10.17
CA ASN A 62 6.97 -1.66 10.82
C ASN A 62 7.64 -0.73 9.80
N PRO A 63 7.78 0.59 10.10
CA PRO A 63 8.54 1.50 9.26
C PRO A 63 9.96 0.96 8.99
N GLY A 64 10.40 1.08 7.74
CA GLY A 64 11.70 0.60 7.28
C GLY A 64 11.75 -0.90 7.02
N CYS A 65 10.64 -1.63 7.18
CA CYS A 65 10.58 -3.06 6.89
C CYS A 65 9.85 -3.31 5.57
N ALA A 66 10.40 -4.19 4.74
CA ALA A 66 9.75 -4.69 3.55
C ALA A 66 9.87 -6.21 3.50
N LEU A 67 8.76 -6.92 3.34
CA LEU A 67 8.75 -8.35 3.05
C LEU A 67 8.49 -8.54 1.57
N LEU A 68 9.38 -9.25 0.87
CA LEU A 68 9.14 -9.66 -0.51
C LEU A 68 9.09 -11.19 -0.61
N LEU A 69 7.91 -11.68 -1.01
CA LEU A 69 7.69 -13.09 -1.32
C LEU A 69 8.06 -13.36 -2.78
N LEU A 70 8.94 -14.34 -2.98
CA LEU A 70 9.49 -14.77 -4.25
C LEU A 70 8.93 -16.14 -4.66
N PRO A 71 8.94 -16.53 -5.94
CA PRO A 71 8.58 -17.89 -6.30
C PRO A 71 9.56 -18.91 -5.66
N PRO A 72 9.20 -20.20 -5.57
CA PRO A 72 7.92 -20.78 -5.99
C PRO A 72 6.78 -20.41 -5.03
N PHE A 73 5.55 -20.53 -5.53
CA PHE A 73 4.29 -20.45 -4.78
C PHE A 73 3.48 -21.73 -4.98
N ASP A 74 2.59 -22.04 -4.04
CA ASP A 74 1.43 -22.89 -4.30
C ASP A 74 0.31 -22.01 -4.90
N MET A 75 -0.51 -22.57 -5.80
CA MET A 75 -1.59 -21.84 -6.47
C MET A 75 -2.70 -21.44 -5.49
N GLY A 76 -3.38 -20.32 -5.78
CA GLY A 76 -4.42 -19.77 -4.93
C GLY A 76 -3.91 -18.70 -3.97
N ASP A 77 -4.56 -18.57 -2.82
CA ASP A 77 -4.32 -17.47 -1.87
C ASP A 77 -2.87 -17.40 -1.38
N VAL A 78 -2.32 -16.19 -1.32
CA VAL A 78 -0.96 -15.95 -0.79
C VAL A 78 -0.98 -15.45 0.64
N ILE A 79 -1.82 -14.45 0.92
CA ILE A 79 -1.97 -13.78 2.21
C ILE A 79 -3.46 -13.74 2.51
N GLN A 80 -3.88 -14.31 3.63
CA GLN A 80 -5.30 -14.53 3.94
C GLN A 80 -6.12 -13.23 4.03
N GLU A 81 -5.49 -12.14 4.48
CA GLU A 81 -6.12 -10.84 4.66
C GLU A 81 -6.19 -9.99 3.37
N LEU A 82 -5.57 -10.46 2.29
CA LEU A 82 -5.54 -9.78 0.98
C LEU A 82 -6.28 -10.63 -0.06
N ASP A 83 -6.76 -9.99 -1.11
CA ASP A 83 -7.40 -10.66 -2.24
C ASP A 83 -6.41 -11.25 -3.26
N TRP A 84 -5.16 -11.49 -2.84
CA TRP A 84 -4.06 -11.88 -3.72
C TRP A 84 -4.03 -13.38 -3.96
N GLN A 85 -4.10 -13.75 -5.24
CA GLN A 85 -4.04 -15.15 -5.67
C GLN A 85 -2.94 -15.36 -6.72
N ILE A 86 -2.26 -16.50 -6.63
CA ILE A 86 -1.33 -16.96 -7.66
C ILE A 86 -2.07 -17.86 -8.62
N ALA A 87 -2.01 -17.49 -9.89
CA ALA A 87 -2.55 -18.27 -11.00
C ALA A 87 -1.46 -18.58 -12.04
N LEU A 88 -1.75 -19.54 -12.92
CA LEU A 88 -0.91 -19.80 -14.08
C LEU A 88 -1.06 -18.66 -15.09
N ASN A 89 0.05 -18.28 -15.71
CA ASN A 89 0.02 -17.41 -16.87
C ASN A 89 -0.30 -18.24 -18.11
N ASP A 90 -1.53 -18.14 -18.62
CA ASP A 90 -1.92 -18.77 -19.89
C ASP A 90 -1.46 -17.95 -21.12
N GLY A 91 -0.95 -16.73 -20.88
CA GLY A 91 -0.42 -15.82 -21.88
C GLY A 91 1.11 -15.89 -22.04
N VAL A 92 1.63 -15.11 -22.99
CA VAL A 92 3.07 -14.88 -23.11
C VAL A 92 3.39 -13.65 -22.26
N ALA A 93 4.11 -13.86 -21.14
CA ALA A 93 4.65 -12.76 -20.36
C ALA A 93 5.56 -11.90 -21.26
N ASP A 94 5.37 -10.59 -21.20
CA ASP A 94 6.08 -9.62 -22.03
C ASP A 94 6.08 -8.25 -21.34
N SER A 95 7.22 -7.56 -21.38
CA SER A 95 7.40 -6.23 -20.81
C SER A 95 8.35 -5.39 -21.64
N ASP A 96 7.95 -4.16 -21.95
CA ASP A 96 8.90 -3.10 -22.33
C ASP A 96 9.41 -2.30 -21.14
N ASP A 97 8.70 -2.42 -20.02
CA ASP A 97 8.91 -1.63 -18.83
C ASP A 97 9.86 -2.39 -17.90
N GLY A 98 10.99 -1.77 -17.56
CA GLY A 98 12.01 -2.33 -16.69
C GLY A 98 12.85 -3.45 -17.31
N LEU A 99 14.18 -3.38 -17.14
CA LEU A 99 15.10 -4.40 -17.68
C LEU A 99 14.90 -5.77 -17.02
N VAL A 100 14.62 -5.80 -15.73
CA VAL A 100 14.46 -7.04 -14.94
C VAL A 100 13.23 -7.84 -15.40
N PRO A 101 12.00 -7.26 -15.45
CA PRO A 101 10.83 -8.00 -15.92
C PRO A 101 10.95 -8.43 -17.39
N ASN A 102 11.47 -7.58 -18.27
CA ASN A 102 11.66 -7.93 -19.69
C ASN A 102 12.57 -9.17 -19.83
N THR A 103 13.68 -9.18 -19.10
CA THR A 103 14.64 -10.28 -19.10
C THR A 103 14.02 -11.58 -18.58
N LEU A 104 13.18 -11.51 -17.56
CA LEU A 104 12.59 -12.67 -16.88
C LEU A 104 11.23 -13.09 -17.46
N ALA A 105 10.71 -12.39 -18.46
CA ALA A 105 9.41 -12.64 -19.04
C ALA A 105 9.28 -14.09 -19.54
N GLY A 106 10.29 -14.57 -20.29
CA GLY A 106 10.32 -15.94 -20.81
C GLY A 106 10.42 -17.05 -19.76
N GLU A 107 10.73 -16.71 -18.51
CA GLU A 107 10.84 -17.65 -17.39
C GLU A 107 9.65 -17.55 -16.42
N THR A 108 8.75 -16.58 -16.61
CA THR A 108 7.65 -16.33 -15.69
C THR A 108 6.37 -17.00 -16.18
N SER A 109 5.96 -18.05 -15.49
CA SER A 109 4.74 -18.82 -15.77
C SER A 109 3.60 -18.58 -14.78
N LEU A 110 3.76 -17.62 -13.87
CA LEU A 110 2.80 -17.27 -12.83
C LEU A 110 2.37 -15.81 -12.97
N ILE A 111 1.14 -15.52 -12.57
CA ILE A 111 0.61 -14.16 -12.41
C ILE A 111 0.05 -13.96 -11.00
N ILE A 112 -0.10 -12.69 -10.62
CA ILE A 112 -0.77 -12.27 -9.40
C ILE A 112 -2.13 -11.67 -9.77
N GLU A 113 -3.19 -12.32 -9.32
CA GLU A 113 -4.56 -11.80 -9.37
C GLU A 113 -4.92 -11.11 -8.06
N GLY A 114 -5.88 -10.18 -8.11
CA GLY A 114 -6.31 -9.35 -6.97
C GLY A 114 -6.41 -7.88 -7.33
N GLN A 115 -7.03 -7.09 -6.47
CA GLN A 115 -7.25 -5.65 -6.63
C GLN A 115 -6.51 -4.85 -5.55
N ASN A 116 -6.33 -5.39 -4.35
CA ASN A 116 -5.68 -4.66 -3.26
C ASN A 116 -4.20 -4.38 -3.55
N GLY A 117 -3.72 -3.22 -3.11
CA GLY A 117 -2.32 -2.84 -3.25
C GLY A 117 -1.96 -2.22 -4.60
N ASP A 118 -0.75 -1.70 -4.65
CA ASP A 118 -0.16 -0.93 -5.73
C ASP A 118 0.78 -1.77 -6.59
N PHE A 119 1.18 -1.19 -7.72
CA PHE A 119 2.26 -1.64 -8.58
C PHE A 119 2.93 -0.40 -9.20
N ASP A 120 4.16 -0.56 -9.70
CA ASP A 120 4.89 0.53 -10.33
C ASP A 120 5.30 0.12 -11.74
N ARG A 121 4.78 0.84 -12.74
CA ARG A 121 5.14 0.62 -14.14
C ARG A 121 6.58 1.02 -14.42
N ALA A 122 7.17 1.98 -13.69
CA ALA A 122 8.57 2.37 -13.90
C ALA A 122 9.54 1.20 -13.63
N TYR A 123 9.16 0.28 -12.74
CA TYR A 123 9.91 -0.95 -12.45
C TYR A 123 9.34 -2.19 -13.15
N GLY A 124 8.38 -2.01 -14.06
CA GLY A 124 7.79 -3.08 -14.86
C GLY A 124 7.00 -4.12 -14.06
N HIS A 125 6.31 -3.71 -12.99
CA HIS A 125 5.51 -4.60 -12.15
C HIS A 125 4.25 -5.18 -12.84
N GLN A 126 3.93 -4.68 -14.04
CA GLN A 126 2.79 -5.08 -14.86
C GLN A 126 3.27 -5.51 -16.24
N TRP A 127 2.72 -6.61 -16.76
CA TRP A 127 2.94 -7.08 -18.11
C TRP A 127 2.16 -6.26 -19.15
N ARG A 128 2.53 -6.36 -20.43
CA ARG A 128 1.86 -5.63 -21.53
C ARG A 128 0.36 -5.96 -21.67
N ASP A 129 -0.06 -7.15 -21.26
CA ASP A 129 -1.47 -7.58 -21.25
C ASP A 129 -2.26 -7.10 -20.02
N PHE A 130 -1.67 -6.19 -19.24
CA PHE A 130 -2.18 -5.63 -17.98
C PHE A 130 -2.22 -6.60 -16.80
N THR A 131 -1.77 -7.84 -16.95
CA THR A 131 -1.62 -8.74 -15.79
C THR A 131 -0.45 -8.32 -14.91
N ILE A 132 -0.53 -8.60 -13.61
CA ILE A 132 0.44 -8.12 -12.62
C ILE A 132 1.46 -9.21 -12.31
N ASN A 133 2.74 -8.85 -12.37
CA ASN A 133 3.84 -9.74 -11.99
C ASN A 133 4.40 -9.43 -10.60
N THR A 134 4.19 -8.21 -10.11
CA THR A 134 4.64 -7.77 -8.79
C THR A 134 3.60 -6.85 -8.19
N ARG A 135 3.20 -7.12 -6.95
CA ARG A 135 2.17 -6.36 -6.25
C ARG A 135 2.67 -5.98 -4.86
N ILE A 136 2.38 -4.75 -4.45
CA ILE A 136 2.88 -4.14 -3.22
C ILE A 136 1.68 -3.72 -2.39
N PHE A 137 1.60 -4.22 -1.16
CA PHE A 137 0.60 -3.83 -0.19
C PHE A 137 1.25 -3.01 0.90
N LYS A 138 0.71 -1.81 1.10
CA LYS A 138 1.05 -0.92 2.19
C LYS A 138 -0.22 -0.58 2.93
N LYS A 139 -0.23 -0.83 4.24
CA LYS A 139 -1.41 -0.56 5.07
C LYS A 139 -1.65 0.94 5.24
N HIS A 140 -0.59 1.70 5.55
CA HIS A 140 -0.65 3.16 5.70
C HIS A 140 0.65 3.82 5.22
N SER A 141 0.63 5.12 4.87
CA SER A 141 1.76 5.86 4.28
C SER A 141 3.07 5.85 5.12
N GLY A 142 2.99 5.59 6.42
CA GLY A 142 4.16 5.46 7.31
C GLY A 142 4.63 4.03 7.62
N THR A 143 3.89 3.00 7.22
CA THR A 143 4.24 1.60 7.55
C THR A 143 5.29 1.04 6.60
N GLY A 144 5.83 -0.11 6.96
CA GLY A 144 6.50 -0.97 6.00
C GLY A 144 5.54 -1.54 4.96
N VAL A 145 6.05 -2.46 4.14
CA VAL A 145 5.31 -3.07 3.03
C VAL A 145 5.46 -4.57 2.95
N VAL A 146 4.42 -5.21 2.41
CA VAL A 146 4.47 -6.60 1.95
C VAL A 146 4.32 -6.59 0.45
N ALA A 147 5.18 -7.32 -0.25
CA ALA A 147 5.16 -7.45 -1.68
C ALA A 147 5.24 -8.92 -2.09
N VAL A 148 4.62 -9.23 -3.23
CA VAL A 148 4.69 -10.54 -3.89
C VAL A 148 5.18 -10.29 -5.31
N THR A 149 6.10 -11.13 -5.78
CA THR A 149 6.51 -11.13 -7.19
C THR A 149 6.52 -12.55 -7.75
N CYS A 150 6.09 -12.69 -9.00
CA CYS A 150 6.21 -13.93 -9.77
C CYS A 150 7.54 -14.01 -10.54
N LEU A 151 8.38 -12.98 -10.46
CA LEU A 151 9.66 -12.93 -11.16
C LEU A 151 10.69 -13.86 -10.48
N PRO A 152 11.29 -14.82 -11.20
CA PRO A 152 12.34 -15.67 -10.67
C PRO A 152 13.68 -14.92 -10.62
N LEU A 153 13.85 -14.01 -9.67
CA LEU A 153 15.00 -13.08 -9.59
C LEU A 153 16.38 -13.77 -9.58
N TRP A 154 16.46 -15.05 -9.18
CA TRP A 154 17.71 -15.82 -9.22
C TRP A 154 18.15 -16.20 -10.64
N SER A 155 17.25 -16.20 -11.62
CA SER A 155 17.60 -16.51 -13.02
C SER A 155 18.43 -15.40 -13.66
N ILE A 156 18.39 -14.19 -13.09
CA ILE A 156 19.21 -13.04 -13.51
C ILE A 156 20.71 -13.27 -13.24
N SER A 157 21.06 -14.26 -12.41
CA SER A 157 22.44 -14.64 -12.09
C SER A 157 23.34 -14.92 -13.29
N LEU A 158 22.74 -15.27 -14.43
CA LEU A 158 23.45 -15.60 -15.68
C LEU A 158 23.69 -14.38 -16.58
N LEU A 159 23.15 -13.21 -16.23
CA LEU A 159 23.01 -12.06 -17.15
C LEU A 159 23.74 -10.80 -16.68
N GLU A 160 24.52 -10.88 -15.59
CA GLU A 160 25.28 -9.77 -15.00
C GLU A 160 24.44 -8.55 -14.57
N LEU A 161 23.11 -8.68 -14.48
CA LEU A 161 22.20 -7.58 -14.12
C LEU A 161 22.01 -7.41 -12.60
N ALA A 162 23.09 -7.61 -11.83
CA ALA A 162 23.02 -7.51 -10.37
C ALA A 162 22.69 -6.07 -9.91
N GLY A 163 23.15 -5.06 -10.65
CA GLY A 163 22.85 -3.66 -10.38
C GLY A 163 21.36 -3.35 -10.56
N GLU A 164 20.82 -3.73 -11.71
CA GLU A 164 19.42 -3.50 -12.07
C GLU A 164 18.47 -4.30 -11.18
N THR A 165 18.87 -5.49 -10.74
CA THR A 165 18.13 -6.24 -9.72
C THR A 165 18.11 -5.49 -8.39
N LYS A 166 19.22 -4.88 -7.96
CA LYS A 166 19.25 -4.06 -6.75
C LYS A 166 18.41 -2.80 -6.88
N ASP A 167 18.44 -2.14 -8.04
CA ASP A 167 17.63 -0.95 -8.30
C ASP A 167 16.14 -1.30 -8.29
N TRP A 168 15.77 -2.44 -8.89
CA TRP A 168 14.42 -2.97 -8.85
C TRP A 168 13.94 -3.29 -7.43
N LEU A 169 14.77 -3.98 -6.63
CA LEU A 169 14.50 -4.24 -5.21
C LEU A 169 14.41 -2.95 -4.39
N THR A 170 15.23 -1.95 -4.72
CA THR A 170 15.19 -0.62 -4.10
C THR A 170 13.89 0.09 -4.43
N GLY A 171 13.36 -0.08 -5.64
CA GLY A 171 12.04 0.40 -6.05
C GLY A 171 10.92 -0.12 -5.16
N ILE A 172 10.95 -1.41 -4.81
CA ILE A 172 10.01 -1.98 -3.83
C ILE A 172 10.25 -1.41 -2.44
N TYR A 173 11.51 -1.40 -1.99
CA TYR A 173 11.87 -0.93 -0.65
C TYR A 173 11.54 0.56 -0.44
N ALA A 174 11.51 1.37 -1.50
CA ALA A 174 11.10 2.77 -1.43
C ALA A 174 9.66 2.97 -0.93
N TYR A 175 8.81 1.93 -1.03
CA TYR A 175 7.48 1.96 -0.45
C TYR A 175 7.49 1.73 1.06
N ALA A 176 8.52 1.12 1.65
CA ALA A 176 8.63 1.01 3.10
C ALA A 176 8.88 2.41 3.68
N GLY A 177 8.01 2.88 4.59
CA GLY A 177 8.18 4.16 5.28
C GLY A 177 9.58 4.26 5.90
N GLN A 178 10.12 5.46 6.09
CA GLN A 178 11.48 5.58 6.65
C GLN A 178 11.46 5.33 8.17
N ALA A 179 12.36 4.49 8.69
CA ALA A 179 12.50 4.20 10.13
C ALA A 179 12.98 5.39 11.00
N GLY A 180 13.09 6.60 10.44
CA GLY A 180 13.55 7.81 11.13
C GLY A 180 12.55 8.96 11.16
N GLU A 181 11.42 8.84 10.47
CA GLU A 181 10.36 9.83 10.54
C GLU A 181 9.11 9.13 11.04
N SER A 182 8.80 9.34 12.33
CA SER A 182 7.40 9.51 12.72
C SER A 182 6.88 10.75 11.99
N ALA A 183 6.78 10.68 10.66
CA ALA A 183 5.95 11.58 9.91
C ALA A 183 4.54 11.20 10.35
N SER A 184 3.96 12.09 11.15
CA SER A 184 2.53 12.26 11.28
C SER A 184 1.94 12.46 9.88
N SER A 185 1.83 11.39 9.11
CA SER A 185 1.00 11.30 7.93
C SER A 185 -0.20 10.48 8.38
N SER A 186 -1.13 11.20 9.00
CA SER A 186 -2.55 10.94 9.06
C SER A 186 -2.96 9.70 8.27
N GLU A 187 -3.38 8.67 9.00
CA GLU A 187 -4.12 7.53 8.48
C GLU A 187 -5.11 8.05 7.43
N SER A 188 -4.96 7.65 6.17
CA SER A 188 -6.03 7.80 5.19
C SER A 188 -7.11 6.77 5.54
N GLN A 189 -7.80 7.03 6.64
CA GLN A 189 -9.05 6.37 6.98
C GLN A 189 -10.04 6.72 5.87
N GLU A 190 -10.51 5.71 5.16
CA GLU A 190 -11.51 5.86 4.11
C GLU A 190 -12.71 6.64 4.65
N LEU A 191 -13.02 7.79 4.03
CA LEU A 191 -14.11 8.66 4.46
C LEU A 191 -15.46 8.05 4.09
N MET A 192 -16.34 7.95 5.08
CA MET A 192 -17.70 7.46 4.92
C MET A 192 -18.63 8.60 4.45
N PRO A 193 -19.82 8.30 3.91
CA PRO A 193 -20.81 9.31 3.53
C PRO A 193 -21.11 10.37 4.61
N GLU A 194 -21.11 9.96 5.88
CA GLU A 194 -21.32 10.84 7.03
C GLU A 194 -20.16 11.84 7.21
N ASP A 195 -18.93 11.40 6.93
CA ASP A 195 -17.73 12.24 6.99
C ASP A 195 -17.78 13.31 5.89
N PHE A 196 -18.18 12.93 4.67
CA PHE A 196 -18.42 13.89 3.59
C PHE A 196 -19.57 14.85 3.91
N THR A 197 -20.61 14.40 4.62
CA THR A 197 -21.70 15.28 5.07
C THR A 197 -21.16 16.37 6.02
N VAL A 198 -20.25 16.03 6.92
CA VAL A 198 -19.57 17.03 7.77
C VAL A 198 -18.70 17.98 6.93
N LEU A 199 -17.92 17.47 5.97
CA LEU A 199 -17.11 18.32 5.09
C LEU A 199 -17.95 19.29 4.25
N VAL A 200 -19.09 18.84 3.71
CA VAL A 200 -20.07 19.68 3.03
C VAL A 200 -20.53 20.83 3.93
N CYS A 201 -20.89 20.52 5.18
CA CYS A 201 -21.37 21.52 6.14
C CYS A 201 -20.28 22.55 6.47
N PHE A 202 -19.05 22.10 6.73
CA PHE A 202 -17.92 22.99 7.01
C PHE A 202 -17.58 23.89 5.83
N TYR A 203 -17.59 23.33 4.61
CA TYR A 203 -17.33 24.09 3.39
C TYR A 203 -18.42 25.13 3.08
N ALA A 204 -19.70 24.72 3.16
CA ALA A 204 -20.82 25.57 2.76
C ALA A 204 -21.14 26.64 3.80
N TRP A 205 -21.10 26.29 5.09
CA TRP A 205 -21.45 27.21 6.18
C TRP A 205 -20.26 28.01 6.73
N GLY A 206 -19.03 27.70 6.30
CA GLY A 206 -17.83 28.39 6.76
C GLY A 206 -17.62 28.27 8.28
N ILE A 207 -18.01 27.13 8.85
CA ILE A 207 -17.91 26.85 10.28
C ILE A 207 -16.57 26.18 10.61
N SER A 208 -16.18 26.24 11.89
CA SER A 208 -14.89 25.74 12.37
C SER A 208 -14.98 24.83 13.60
N SER A 209 -16.20 24.59 14.11
CA SER A 209 -16.38 23.87 15.37
C SER A 209 -17.64 23.00 15.39
N LEU A 210 -17.62 22.00 16.26
CA LEU A 210 -18.74 21.07 16.46
C LEU A 210 -19.98 21.81 16.96
N GLU A 211 -19.80 22.78 17.86
CA GLU A 211 -20.88 23.55 18.45
C GLU A 211 -21.61 24.37 17.38
N GLN A 212 -20.86 24.94 16.43
CA GLN A 212 -21.43 25.65 15.29
C GLN A 212 -22.16 24.70 14.34
N LEU A 213 -21.60 23.51 14.09
CA LEU A 213 -22.25 22.47 13.29
C LEU A 213 -23.59 22.07 13.91
N GLN A 214 -23.61 21.74 15.20
CA GLN A 214 -24.82 21.35 15.94
C GLN A 214 -25.85 22.48 15.98
N ALA A 215 -25.42 23.73 16.22
CA ALA A 215 -26.31 24.88 16.21
C ALA A 215 -27.01 25.03 14.86
N ARG A 216 -26.27 24.87 13.75
CA ARG A 216 -26.84 24.93 12.39
C ARG A 216 -27.75 23.74 12.07
N LEU A 217 -27.37 22.52 12.45
CA LEU A 217 -28.21 21.32 12.27
C LEU A 217 -29.51 21.37 13.09
N SER A 218 -29.47 22.01 14.27
CA SER A 218 -30.65 22.19 15.13
C SER A 218 -31.62 23.27 14.64
N ALA A 219 -31.19 24.11 13.69
CA ALA A 219 -32.07 25.10 13.08
C ALA A 219 -33.09 24.40 12.18
N LYS A 220 -34.38 24.77 12.33
CA LYS A 220 -35.58 24.11 11.78
C LYS A 220 -35.67 23.93 10.25
N SER A 221 -34.63 24.22 9.48
CA SER A 221 -34.64 24.20 8.00
C SER A 221 -33.48 23.46 7.36
N SER A 222 -32.67 22.71 8.12
CA SER A 222 -31.58 21.93 7.51
C SER A 222 -32.15 20.73 6.74
N LEU A 223 -31.89 20.67 5.42
CA LEU A 223 -32.11 19.47 4.60
C LEU A 223 -31.14 18.32 4.97
N ILE A 224 -30.13 18.62 5.79
CA ILE A 224 -29.09 17.70 6.23
C ILE A 224 -29.48 17.10 7.57
N SER A 225 -29.60 15.77 7.60
CA SER A 225 -29.83 14.99 8.81
C SER A 225 -28.56 14.29 9.24
N LEU A 226 -27.94 14.78 10.31
CA LEU A 226 -26.75 14.17 10.92
C LEU A 226 -26.95 14.09 12.44
N GLY A 227 -26.85 12.89 13.01
CA GLY A 227 -26.99 12.71 14.45
C GLY A 227 -25.82 13.31 15.22
N GLU A 228 -26.04 13.77 16.45
CA GLU A 228 -25.01 14.40 17.28
C GLU A 228 -23.77 13.50 17.49
N GLU A 229 -24.00 12.22 17.80
CA GLU A 229 -22.90 11.26 18.01
C GLU A 229 -22.16 10.94 16.71
N GLN A 230 -22.87 10.90 15.58
CA GLN A 230 -22.25 10.71 14.26
C GLN A 230 -21.38 11.92 13.90
N ALA A 231 -21.87 13.14 14.12
CA ALA A 231 -21.12 14.37 13.90
C ALA A 231 -19.84 14.42 14.73
N LYS A 232 -19.89 13.99 16.00
CA LYS A 232 -18.70 13.91 16.88
C LYS A 232 -17.67 12.92 16.34
N VAL A 233 -18.11 11.71 15.99
CA VAL A 233 -17.24 10.65 15.45
C VAL A 233 -16.58 11.12 14.15
N SER A 234 -17.37 11.60 13.20
CA SER A 234 -16.88 12.10 11.91
C SER A 234 -15.96 13.30 12.06
N MET A 235 -16.26 14.26 12.94
CA MET A 235 -15.38 15.42 13.14
C MET A 235 -14.04 15.03 13.76
N LYS A 236 -14.03 14.12 14.73
CA LYS A 236 -12.78 13.58 15.29
C LYS A 236 -11.94 12.92 14.20
N LYS A 237 -12.59 12.08 13.38
CA LYS A 237 -11.98 11.39 12.24
C LYS A 237 -11.36 12.37 11.24
N LEU A 238 -12.11 13.42 10.88
CA LEU A 238 -11.68 14.42 9.92
C LEU A 238 -10.54 15.31 10.41
N LEU A 239 -10.44 15.53 11.73
CA LEU A 239 -9.28 16.18 12.36
C LEU A 239 -8.05 15.26 12.33
N GLU A 240 -8.23 13.97 12.60
CA GLU A 240 -7.17 12.95 12.55
C GLU A 240 -6.62 12.76 11.12
N CYS A 241 -7.46 12.87 10.09
CA CYS A 241 -7.03 12.79 8.69
C CYS A 241 -6.68 14.15 8.05
N HIS A 242 -6.55 15.22 8.86
CA HIS A 242 -6.20 16.58 8.43
C HIS A 242 -7.13 17.21 7.39
N CYS A 243 -8.35 16.71 7.24
CA CYS A 243 -9.39 17.31 6.40
C CYS A 243 -10.05 18.53 7.06
N LEU A 244 -9.98 18.61 8.39
CA LEU A 244 -10.36 19.80 9.17
C LEU A 244 -9.15 20.35 9.96
N ASP A 245 -9.16 21.65 10.20
CA ASP A 245 -8.21 22.37 11.05
C ASP A 245 -8.93 23.40 11.95
N ALA A 246 -8.16 24.21 12.69
CA ALA A 246 -8.71 25.24 13.58
C ALA A 246 -9.47 26.36 12.85
N ALA A 247 -9.27 26.53 11.54
CA ALA A 247 -9.99 27.49 10.71
C ALA A 247 -11.22 26.89 10.01
N GLY A 248 -11.44 25.57 10.12
CA GLY A 248 -12.57 24.86 9.52
C GLY A 248 -12.09 23.80 8.53
N ILE A 249 -12.58 23.84 7.29
CA ILE A 249 -12.13 22.91 6.26
C ILE A 249 -10.74 23.28 5.74
N SER A 250 -9.80 22.33 5.81
CA SER A 250 -8.43 22.51 5.32
C SER A 250 -8.37 22.43 3.78
N GLU A 251 -7.22 22.78 3.19
CA GLU A 251 -7.02 22.59 1.74
C GLU A 251 -7.11 21.12 1.33
N GLN A 252 -6.61 20.20 2.16
CA GLN A 252 -6.75 18.76 1.92
C GLN A 252 -8.21 18.33 1.94
N GLY A 253 -8.98 18.77 2.95
CA GLY A 253 -10.41 18.46 3.04
C GLY A 253 -11.21 19.00 1.86
N LYS A 254 -10.82 20.16 1.29
CA LYS A 254 -11.42 20.70 0.06
C LYS A 254 -11.12 19.82 -1.14
N VAL A 255 -9.88 19.39 -1.31
CA VAL A 255 -9.49 18.50 -2.42
C VAL A 255 -10.24 17.17 -2.34
N GLU A 256 -10.32 16.57 -1.15
CA GLU A 256 -11.11 15.34 -0.91
C GLU A 256 -12.59 15.55 -1.24
N LEU A 257 -13.17 16.67 -0.78
CA LEU A 257 -14.56 16.98 -1.05
C LEU A 257 -14.82 17.21 -2.56
N MET A 258 -13.92 17.91 -3.27
CA MET A 258 -14.01 18.16 -4.71
C MET A 258 -13.94 16.90 -5.56
N ASN A 259 -13.19 15.90 -5.11
CA ASN A 259 -13.08 14.60 -5.77
C ASN A 259 -14.24 13.65 -5.41
N SER A 260 -15.08 14.02 -4.45
CA SER A 260 -16.20 13.20 -4.00
C SER A 260 -17.48 13.43 -4.83
N PRO A 261 -18.42 12.47 -4.85
CA PRO A 261 -19.75 12.64 -5.44
C PRO A 261 -20.58 13.77 -4.80
N TYR A 262 -20.17 14.28 -3.62
CA TYR A 262 -20.89 15.29 -2.86
C TYR A 262 -20.52 16.73 -3.23
N TRP A 263 -19.48 16.94 -4.06
CA TRP A 263 -19.03 18.28 -4.46
C TRP A 263 -20.13 19.18 -5.05
N PRO A 264 -20.96 18.72 -6.01
CA PRO A 264 -22.00 19.57 -6.60
C PRO A 264 -23.03 20.04 -5.56
N TYR A 265 -23.29 19.21 -4.55
CA TYR A 265 -24.17 19.56 -3.44
C TYR A 265 -23.54 20.61 -2.52
N ALA A 266 -22.25 20.47 -2.19
CA ALA A 266 -21.51 21.43 -1.39
C ALA A 266 -21.47 22.83 -2.03
N GLU A 267 -21.26 22.89 -3.34
CA GLU A 267 -21.24 24.16 -4.08
C GLU A 267 -22.63 24.82 -4.11
N SER A 268 -23.68 24.03 -4.35
CA SER A 268 -25.07 24.52 -4.35
C SER A 268 -25.46 25.10 -2.99
N LEU A 269 -25.16 24.38 -1.90
CA LEU A 269 -25.45 24.82 -0.53
C LEU A 269 -24.72 26.11 -0.16
N LYS A 270 -23.44 26.24 -0.58
CA LYS A 270 -22.65 27.47 -0.36
C LYS A 270 -23.22 28.67 -1.11
N GLN A 271 -23.76 28.47 -2.32
CA GLN A 271 -24.41 29.54 -3.07
C GLN A 271 -25.73 29.97 -2.43
N GLU A 272 -26.48 29.06 -1.81
CA GLU A 272 -27.69 29.38 -1.07
C GLU A 272 -27.40 30.21 0.18
N GLU A 273 -26.31 29.93 0.91
CA GLU A 273 -25.88 30.72 2.08
C GLU A 273 -25.35 32.12 1.72
N ALA A 274 -24.91 32.31 0.48
CA ALA A 274 -24.44 33.60 -0.01
C ALA A 274 -25.57 34.53 -0.48
N ARG A 275 -26.82 34.04 -0.51
CA ARG A 275 -28.02 34.80 -0.92
C ARG A 275 -28.77 35.34 0.29
#